data_AF-A0A4Y3WNU3-F1
#
_entry.id   AF-A0A4Y3WNU3-F1
#
_cell.length_a   1.000
_cell.length_b   1.000
_cell.length_c   1.000
_cell.angle_alpha   90.00
_cell.angle_beta   90.00
_cell.angle_gamma   90.00
#
_symmetry.space_group_name_H-M   'P 1'
#
loop_
_entity.id
_entity.type
_entity.pdbx_description
1 polymer ?
#
loop_
_entity_poly.entity_id
_entity_poly.type
_entity_poly.pdbx_seq_one_letter_code
_entity_poly.pdbx_strand_id
1 'polypeptide(L)'
;MTTSPRIAAAIGAAALLALLGTGCQRPVDPAAGTASSPASAAQEAGSTEPLDACALLPAGQVEELIGPHDGGTPSSAPNSNGGGCVWENPDNYYSVSIDCGQTGTAVNGLPEWEPALGPERPLPDEMREFGANSGSVQFVADTRDCLTQVVRSSSGGDLDAAVVLARQIRDDLG
;
A
#
# COMPACT_ATOMS: atom_id res chain seq x y z
N MET A 1 -39.22 6.35 -22.84
CA MET A 1 -38.92 7.78 -23.12
C MET A 1 -39.32 8.59 -21.90
N THR A 2 -38.34 9.05 -21.13
CA THR A 2 -38.56 10.17 -20.19
C THR A 2 -37.23 10.89 -20.02
N THR A 3 -37.05 11.92 -20.83
CA THR A 3 -35.94 12.86 -20.86
C THR A 3 -36.04 13.78 -19.65
N SER A 4 -34.96 13.98 -18.89
CA SER A 4 -34.88 15.03 -17.87
C SER A 4 -33.93 16.17 -18.29
N PRO A 5 -34.29 17.44 -18.04
CA PRO A 5 -33.67 18.59 -18.67
C PRO A 5 -32.41 19.09 -17.95
N ARG A 6 -31.44 19.55 -18.76
CA ARG A 6 -30.34 20.42 -18.32
C ARG A 6 -30.87 21.83 -18.14
N ILE A 7 -30.68 22.42 -16.96
CA ILE A 7 -30.82 23.87 -16.75
C ILE A 7 -29.43 24.41 -16.42
N ALA A 8 -28.96 25.26 -17.32
CA ALA A 8 -27.76 26.07 -17.19
C ALA A 8 -28.13 27.47 -16.70
N ALA A 9 -27.22 28.08 -15.94
CA ALA A 9 -26.83 29.52 -15.93
C ALA A 9 -26.48 29.95 -14.49
N ALA A 10 -25.63 30.93 -14.20
CA ALA A 10 -24.37 31.46 -14.73
C ALA A 10 -24.00 32.64 -13.79
N ILE A 11 -22.73 33.09 -13.85
CA ILE A 11 -22.22 34.44 -13.49
C ILE A 11 -21.87 34.70 -12.01
N GLY A 12 -20.61 35.09 -11.79
CA GLY A 12 -20.16 35.89 -10.64
C GLY A 12 -18.64 36.08 -10.61
N ALA A 13 -18.15 37.19 -11.16
CA ALA A 13 -16.74 37.52 -11.33
C ALA A 13 -16.14 38.31 -10.14
N ALA A 14 -14.82 38.11 -9.95
CA ALA A 14 -13.77 39.05 -9.53
C ALA A 14 -13.75 39.71 -8.13
N ALA A 15 -12.63 39.54 -7.41
CA ALA A 15 -11.91 40.65 -6.74
C ALA A 15 -10.45 40.27 -6.43
N LEU A 16 -9.52 41.05 -7.00
CA LEU A 16 -8.09 41.12 -6.69
C LEU A 16 -7.91 41.95 -5.40
N LEU A 17 -7.03 41.52 -4.47
CA LEU A 17 -6.41 42.44 -3.51
C LEU A 17 -4.94 42.03 -3.27
N ALA A 18 -4.02 42.90 -3.70
CA ALA A 18 -2.61 42.87 -3.38
C ALA A 18 -2.34 43.82 -2.21
N LEU A 19 -1.52 43.40 -1.24
CA LEU A 19 -0.97 44.27 -0.19
C LEU A 19 0.54 44.09 -0.12
N LEU A 20 1.24 45.18 -0.46
CA LEU A 20 2.67 45.40 -0.31
C LEU A 20 2.99 45.70 1.16
N GLY A 21 4.04 45.09 1.70
CA GLY A 21 4.66 45.45 2.97
C GLY A 21 6.18 45.51 2.82
N THR A 22 6.73 46.72 2.86
CA THR A 22 8.16 47.04 2.75
C THR A 22 8.70 47.37 4.14
N GLY A 23 9.90 46.88 4.53
CA GLY A 23 10.55 47.33 5.77
C GLY A 23 11.93 46.74 6.09
N CYS A 24 12.98 47.41 5.61
CA CYS A 24 14.34 47.64 6.16
C CYS A 24 15.34 46.50 6.51
N GLN A 25 16.61 46.75 6.17
CA GLN A 25 17.80 45.88 6.23
C GLN A 25 18.83 46.31 7.31
N ARG A 26 19.46 45.31 7.98
CA ARG A 26 20.90 45.11 8.38
C ARG A 26 21.52 46.01 9.49
N PRO A 27 22.52 45.56 10.32
CA PRO A 27 23.82 44.93 9.94
C PRO A 27 24.38 43.78 10.84
N VAL A 28 25.56 43.27 10.43
CA VAL A 28 26.32 42.02 10.73
C VAL A 28 27.26 42.17 11.95
N ASP A 29 27.61 41.09 12.68
CA ASP A 29 29.00 40.55 12.93
C ASP A 29 29.07 39.36 13.97
N PRO A 30 30.19 38.61 14.17
CA PRO A 30 30.29 37.17 13.85
C PRO A 30 30.59 36.24 15.05
N ALA A 31 30.29 34.93 14.93
CA ALA A 31 31.01 33.87 15.67
C ALA A 31 30.78 32.49 15.04
N ALA A 32 31.85 31.73 14.97
CA ALA A 32 32.02 30.44 14.32
C ALA A 32 31.21 29.30 14.94
N GLY A 33 30.88 28.29 14.13
CA GLY A 33 30.32 27.03 14.62
C GLY A 33 29.75 26.16 13.51
N THR A 34 30.63 25.45 12.80
CA THR A 34 30.30 24.34 11.90
C THR A 34 29.36 23.34 12.56
N ALA A 35 28.20 23.10 11.97
CA ALA A 35 27.56 21.79 11.91
C ALA A 35 26.40 21.84 10.90
N SER A 36 26.74 21.71 9.63
CA SER A 36 25.85 21.02 8.70
C SER A 36 25.53 19.67 9.35
N SER A 37 24.31 19.52 9.86
CA SER A 37 23.86 18.20 10.28
C SER A 37 23.93 17.30 9.05
N PRO A 38 24.71 16.21 9.09
CA PRO A 38 24.73 15.28 7.97
C PRO A 38 23.31 14.77 7.79
N ALA A 39 22.87 14.78 6.52
CA ALA A 39 21.78 13.94 6.07
C ALA A 39 21.95 12.57 6.73
N SER A 40 20.93 12.13 7.47
CA SER A 40 20.93 10.79 8.03
C SER A 40 21.22 9.81 6.91
N ALA A 41 22.14 8.91 7.24
CA ALA A 41 22.72 7.82 6.48
C ALA A 41 22.10 7.56 5.11
N ALA A 42 22.97 7.46 4.11
CA ALA A 42 22.69 6.69 2.91
C ALA A 42 22.08 5.34 3.35
N GLN A 43 20.75 5.23 3.20
CA GLN A 43 20.04 3.97 3.30
C GLN A 43 20.69 3.07 2.27
N GLU A 44 21.03 1.84 2.69
CA GLU A 44 21.27 0.76 1.75
C GLU A 44 20.10 0.81 0.76
N ALA A 45 20.42 1.12 -0.49
CA ALA A 45 19.44 1.18 -1.54
C ALA A 45 18.89 -0.24 -1.64
N GLY A 46 17.74 -0.47 -1.02
CA GLY A 46 17.06 -1.73 -1.12
C GLY A 46 16.85 -2.06 -2.60
N SER A 47 16.91 -3.34 -2.93
CA SER A 47 16.89 -3.84 -4.30
C SER A 47 15.86 -3.10 -5.15
N THR A 48 16.31 -2.42 -6.21
CA THR A 48 15.44 -1.74 -7.20
C THR A 48 14.87 -2.70 -8.23
N GLU A 49 15.14 -4.00 -8.06
CA GLU A 49 14.67 -5.05 -8.94
C GLU A 49 13.13 -5.08 -9.01
N PRO A 50 12.56 -5.32 -10.19
CA PRO A 50 11.12 -5.53 -10.31
C PRO A 50 10.63 -6.67 -9.44
N LEU A 51 9.46 -6.51 -8.82
CA LEU A 51 8.80 -7.56 -8.07
C LEU A 51 7.73 -8.24 -8.93
N ASP A 52 7.92 -9.54 -9.21
CA ASP A 52 6.88 -10.38 -9.79
C ASP A 52 6.03 -11.01 -8.68
N ALA A 53 4.97 -10.30 -8.26
CA ALA A 53 4.09 -10.76 -7.20
C ALA A 53 3.32 -12.05 -7.58
N CYS A 54 3.10 -12.32 -8.88
CA CYS A 54 2.42 -13.52 -9.32
C CYS A 54 3.30 -14.78 -9.19
N ALA A 55 4.61 -14.61 -9.06
CA ALA A 55 5.55 -15.71 -8.83
C ALA A 55 5.72 -16.05 -7.34
N LEU A 56 5.24 -15.20 -6.42
CA LEU A 56 5.37 -15.42 -4.97
C LEU A 56 4.53 -16.60 -4.48
N LEU A 57 3.41 -16.89 -5.14
CA LEU A 57 2.57 -18.02 -4.79
C LEU A 57 2.59 -19.08 -5.89
N PRO A 58 2.95 -20.33 -5.58
CA PRO A 58 2.79 -21.45 -6.50
C PRO A 58 1.33 -21.61 -6.93
N ALA A 59 1.08 -21.85 -8.21
CA ALA A 59 -0.28 -22.00 -8.73
C ALA A 59 -1.10 -23.07 -7.99
N GLY A 60 -0.50 -24.22 -7.66
CA GLY A 60 -1.19 -25.28 -6.91
C GLY A 60 -1.63 -24.84 -5.51
N GLN A 61 -0.87 -23.96 -4.84
CA GLN A 61 -1.26 -23.42 -3.53
C GLN A 61 -2.48 -22.50 -3.65
N VAL A 62 -2.53 -21.68 -4.70
CA VAL A 62 -3.68 -20.80 -4.95
C VAL A 62 -4.91 -21.63 -5.31
N GLU A 63 -4.75 -22.64 -6.16
CA GLU A 63 -5.83 -23.57 -6.53
C GLU A 63 -6.41 -24.30 -5.31
N GLU A 64 -5.58 -24.67 -4.32
CA GLU A 64 -6.06 -25.24 -3.05
C GLU A 64 -6.93 -24.27 -2.23
N LEU A 65 -6.67 -22.97 -2.32
CA LEU A 65 -7.39 -21.95 -1.55
C LEU A 65 -8.71 -21.54 -2.19
N ILE A 66 -8.72 -21.31 -3.51
CA ILE A 66 -9.86 -20.71 -4.21
C ILE A 66 -10.47 -21.62 -5.28
N GLY A 67 -9.90 -22.80 -5.51
CA GLY A 67 -10.30 -23.72 -6.59
C GLY A 67 -9.71 -23.33 -7.95
N PRO A 68 -10.20 -23.94 -9.05
CA PRO A 68 -9.68 -23.67 -10.39
C PRO A 68 -9.71 -22.19 -10.77
N HIS A 69 -8.62 -21.71 -11.37
CA HIS A 69 -8.46 -20.32 -11.79
C HIS A 69 -7.53 -20.24 -13.03
N ASP A 70 -7.59 -19.13 -13.76
CA ASP A 70 -6.83 -18.93 -15.02
C ASP A 70 -5.37 -18.46 -14.81
N GLY A 71 -4.81 -18.70 -13.63
CA GLY A 71 -3.54 -18.10 -13.19
C GLY A 71 -3.70 -16.74 -12.51
N GLY A 72 -2.56 -16.11 -12.21
CA GLY A 72 -2.48 -14.81 -11.56
C GLY A 72 -2.42 -13.68 -12.57
N THR A 73 -3.16 -12.60 -12.30
CA THR A 73 -3.16 -11.38 -13.11
C THR A 73 -2.39 -10.28 -12.38
N PRO A 74 -1.30 -9.75 -12.96
CA PRO A 74 -0.59 -8.62 -12.38
C PRO A 74 -1.50 -7.40 -12.23
N SER A 75 -1.50 -6.78 -11.05
CA SER A 75 -2.28 -5.56 -10.74
C SER A 75 -1.43 -4.29 -10.70
N SER A 76 -0.10 -4.42 -10.83
CA SER A 76 0.86 -3.31 -10.85
C SER A 76 1.42 -3.02 -12.24
N ALA A 77 2.04 -1.86 -12.40
CA ALA A 77 2.73 -1.51 -13.64
C ALA A 77 3.91 -2.48 -13.91
N PRO A 78 4.15 -2.84 -15.18
CA PRO A 78 5.25 -3.74 -15.53
C PRO A 78 6.61 -3.12 -15.17
N ASN A 79 7.55 -3.96 -14.72
CA ASN A 79 8.89 -3.57 -14.27
C ASN A 79 8.91 -2.58 -13.09
N SER A 80 7.79 -2.44 -12.36
CA SER A 80 7.76 -1.68 -11.12
C SER A 80 8.55 -2.42 -10.04
N ASN A 81 9.27 -1.65 -9.22
CA ASN A 81 9.97 -2.18 -8.07
C ASN A 81 9.01 -2.69 -6.98
N GLY A 82 7.75 -2.22 -6.93
CA GLY A 82 6.65 -2.86 -6.19
C GLY A 82 5.80 -3.71 -7.14
N GLY A 83 4.98 -4.62 -6.60
CA GLY A 83 4.23 -5.55 -7.42
C GLY A 83 2.95 -6.02 -6.73
N GLY A 84 1.97 -6.39 -7.54
CA GLY A 84 0.72 -6.96 -7.06
C GLY A 84 0.18 -7.98 -8.04
N CYS A 85 -0.56 -8.94 -7.52
CA CYS A 85 -1.17 -10.01 -8.28
C CYS A 85 -2.54 -10.37 -7.71
N VAL A 86 -3.47 -10.72 -8.58
CA VAL A 86 -4.81 -11.20 -8.22
C VAL A 86 -5.06 -12.52 -8.92
N TRP A 87 -5.49 -13.51 -8.14
CA TRP A 87 -6.05 -14.75 -8.65
C TRP A 87 -7.53 -14.79 -8.28
N GLU A 88 -8.37 -15.17 -9.24
CA GLU A 88 -9.81 -15.25 -9.05
C GLU A 88 -10.33 -16.54 -9.69
N ASN A 89 -11.19 -17.24 -8.95
CA ASN A 89 -11.98 -18.33 -9.50
C ASN A 89 -13.25 -17.73 -10.13
N PRO A 90 -13.42 -17.83 -11.47
CA PRO A 90 -14.53 -17.18 -12.18
C PRO A 90 -15.91 -17.78 -11.86
N ASP A 91 -15.97 -18.98 -11.27
CA ASP A 91 -17.23 -19.66 -10.98
C ASP A 91 -17.86 -19.21 -9.65
N ASN A 92 -17.03 -18.80 -8.68
CA ASN A 92 -17.47 -18.47 -7.33
C ASN A 92 -16.93 -17.14 -6.78
N TYR A 93 -16.08 -16.45 -7.54
CA TYR A 93 -15.43 -15.18 -7.17
C TYR A 93 -14.58 -15.24 -5.91
N TYR A 94 -14.12 -16.43 -5.52
CA TYR A 94 -13.10 -16.54 -4.49
C TYR A 94 -11.79 -16.04 -5.05
N SER A 95 -11.05 -15.30 -4.23
CA SER A 95 -9.84 -14.64 -4.70
C SER A 95 -8.74 -14.64 -3.66
N VAL A 96 -7.52 -14.58 -4.18
CA VAL A 96 -6.33 -14.23 -3.43
C VAL A 96 -5.74 -13.00 -4.09
N SER A 97 -5.37 -12.00 -3.30
CA SER A 97 -4.60 -10.87 -3.80
C SER A 97 -3.37 -10.62 -2.94
N ILE A 98 -2.33 -10.12 -3.61
CA ILE A 98 -1.11 -9.60 -3.01
C ILE A 98 -0.90 -8.21 -3.60
N ASP A 99 -0.57 -7.26 -2.75
CA ASP A 99 -0.04 -5.96 -3.11
C ASP A 99 1.16 -5.68 -2.23
N CYS A 100 2.33 -5.45 -2.82
CA CYS A 100 3.54 -5.10 -2.11
C CYS A 100 4.08 -3.79 -2.67
N GLY A 101 4.27 -2.82 -1.78
CA GLY A 101 4.89 -1.55 -2.08
C GLY A 101 6.31 -1.70 -2.60
N GLN A 102 6.85 -0.59 -3.10
CA GLN A 102 8.25 -0.48 -3.48
C GLN A 102 9.17 -0.75 -2.29
N THR A 103 10.41 -1.16 -2.57
CA THR A 103 11.44 -1.32 -1.55
C THR A 103 11.63 0.00 -0.80
N GLY A 104 11.73 -0.07 0.52
CA GLY A 104 11.86 1.09 1.39
C GLY A 104 10.55 1.75 1.84
N THR A 105 9.38 1.22 1.44
CA THR A 105 8.07 1.73 1.91
C THR A 105 7.80 1.45 3.39
N ALA A 106 8.48 0.47 3.99
CA ALA A 106 8.30 0.05 5.38
C ALA A 106 9.64 -0.11 6.13
N VAL A 107 10.63 0.76 5.89
CA VAL A 107 11.95 0.69 6.56
C VAL A 107 11.91 0.79 8.10
N ASN A 108 10.83 1.36 8.65
CA ASN A 108 10.62 1.53 10.09
C ASN A 108 9.47 0.67 10.62
N GLY A 109 9.12 -0.41 9.90
CA GLY A 109 7.93 -1.21 10.18
C GLY A 109 6.70 -0.73 9.41
N LEU A 110 5.53 -1.25 9.80
CA LEU A 110 4.25 -0.88 9.19
C LEU A 110 3.99 0.63 9.29
N PRO A 111 3.31 1.25 8.29
CA PRO A 111 2.88 2.63 8.38
C PRO A 111 2.01 2.88 9.62
N GLU A 112 1.99 4.12 10.12
CA GLU A 112 1.10 4.50 11.21
C GLU A 112 -0.36 4.15 10.88
N TRP A 113 -1.08 3.61 11.86
CA TRP A 113 -2.47 3.21 11.65
C TRP A 113 -3.39 4.41 11.48
N GLU A 114 -4.17 4.41 10.41
CA GLU A 114 -5.13 5.47 10.10
C GLU A 114 -6.39 5.35 10.99
N PRO A 115 -6.66 6.27 11.92
CA PRO A 115 -7.78 6.15 12.86
C PRO A 115 -9.16 6.11 12.19
N ALA A 116 -9.25 6.65 10.96
CA ALA A 116 -10.46 6.61 10.15
C ALA A 116 -10.87 5.19 9.71
N LEU A 117 -9.95 4.22 9.75
CA LEU A 117 -10.21 2.81 9.44
C LEU A 117 -10.79 2.03 10.64
N GLY A 118 -10.97 2.68 11.79
CA GLY A 118 -11.44 2.07 13.03
C GLY A 118 -10.28 1.69 13.96
N PRO A 119 -10.51 0.84 14.98
CA PRO A 119 -9.44 0.39 15.86
C PRO A 119 -8.46 -0.51 15.11
N GLU A 120 -7.17 -0.31 15.34
CA GLU A 120 -6.14 -1.23 14.87
C GLU A 120 -6.35 -2.63 15.48
N ARG A 121 -6.10 -3.66 14.68
CA ARG A 121 -6.23 -5.07 15.08
C ARG A 121 -4.89 -5.76 14.89
N PRO A 122 -4.00 -5.74 15.91
CA PRO A 122 -2.72 -6.40 15.84
C PRO A 122 -2.88 -7.92 15.69
N LEU A 123 -1.96 -8.51 14.93
CA LEU A 123 -1.79 -9.95 14.74
C LEU A 123 -0.38 -10.34 15.23
N PRO A 124 -0.08 -11.65 15.36
CA PRO A 124 1.27 -12.10 15.61
C PRO A 124 2.27 -11.60 14.54
N ASP A 125 3.56 -11.70 14.86
CA ASP A 125 4.65 -11.42 13.93
C ASP A 125 4.67 -9.98 13.41
N GLU A 126 4.22 -8.99 14.21
CA GLU A 126 4.17 -7.57 13.82
C GLU A 126 3.25 -7.30 12.61
N MET A 127 2.32 -8.21 12.34
CA MET A 127 1.28 -8.03 11.33
C MET A 127 0.06 -7.33 11.93
N ARG A 128 -0.84 -6.86 11.07
CA ARG A 128 -2.17 -6.40 11.48
C ARG A 128 -3.22 -6.74 10.45
N GLU A 129 -4.45 -6.89 10.91
CA GLU A 129 -5.58 -7.05 10.02
C GLU A 129 -5.95 -5.71 9.37
N PHE A 130 -6.18 -5.72 8.06
CA PHE A 130 -6.49 -4.52 7.30
C PHE A 130 -7.93 -4.53 6.83
N GLY A 131 -8.77 -3.67 7.43
CA GLY A 131 -10.22 -3.74 7.28
C GLY A 131 -10.82 -4.77 8.23
N ALA A 132 -11.75 -4.36 9.08
CA ALA A 132 -12.28 -5.26 10.11
C ALA A 132 -13.05 -6.44 9.48
N ASN A 133 -12.62 -7.66 9.80
CA ASN A 133 -13.19 -8.93 9.35
C ASN A 133 -13.09 -9.13 7.82
N SER A 134 -12.02 -8.63 7.20
CA SER A 134 -11.87 -8.52 5.73
C SER A 134 -11.12 -9.67 5.06
N GLY A 135 -10.55 -10.61 5.83
CA GLY A 135 -9.63 -11.60 5.29
C GLY A 135 -8.31 -11.01 4.79
N SER A 136 -7.98 -9.77 5.18
CA SER A 136 -6.76 -9.09 4.74
C SER A 136 -5.76 -8.86 5.87
N VAL A 137 -4.49 -9.06 5.56
CA VAL A 137 -3.36 -8.90 6.48
C VAL A 137 -2.35 -7.96 5.87
N GLN A 138 -2.02 -6.90 6.61
CA GLN A 138 -0.91 -5.99 6.30
C GLN A 138 0.32 -6.40 7.12
N PHE A 139 1.48 -6.43 6.47
CA PHE A 139 2.73 -6.92 7.04
C PHE A 139 3.95 -6.30 6.33
N VAL A 140 5.10 -6.38 6.98
CA VAL A 140 6.38 -5.99 6.37
C VAL A 140 7.11 -7.23 5.84
N ALA A 141 7.56 -7.18 4.60
CA ALA A 141 8.44 -8.17 3.98
C ALA A 141 9.68 -7.46 3.42
N ASP A 142 10.88 -7.84 3.86
CA ASP A 142 12.10 -7.04 3.73
C ASP A 142 11.88 -5.60 4.22
N THR A 143 11.72 -4.64 3.31
CA THR A 143 11.47 -3.22 3.58
C THR A 143 10.21 -2.73 2.88
N ARG A 144 9.31 -3.65 2.51
CA ARG A 144 8.08 -3.39 1.76
C ARG A 144 6.88 -3.45 2.67
N ASP A 145 5.99 -2.47 2.55
CA ASP A 145 4.63 -2.59 3.07
C ASP A 145 3.83 -3.50 2.13
N CYS A 146 3.41 -4.66 2.62
CA CYS A 146 2.66 -5.65 1.87
C CYS A 146 1.28 -5.86 2.48
N LEU A 147 0.31 -6.12 1.62
CA LEU A 147 -1.05 -6.48 1.93
C LEU A 147 -1.38 -7.77 1.18
N THR A 148 -1.88 -8.77 1.87
CA THR A 148 -2.53 -9.93 1.25
C THR A 148 -3.98 -9.99 1.66
N GLN A 149 -4.84 -10.47 0.77
CA GLN A 149 -6.24 -10.74 1.07
C GLN A 149 -6.63 -12.09 0.52
N VAL A 150 -7.37 -12.85 1.33
CA VAL A 150 -8.09 -14.05 0.92
C VAL A 150 -9.58 -13.76 1.03
N VAL A 151 -10.33 -14.07 -0.03
CA VAL A 151 -11.79 -14.00 -0.03
C VAL A 151 -12.32 -15.36 -0.42
N ARG A 152 -13.01 -16.02 0.51
CA ARG A 152 -13.73 -17.28 0.23
C ARG A 152 -15.18 -17.16 0.71
N SER A 153 -15.91 -18.28 0.70
CA SER A 153 -17.26 -18.34 1.27
C SER A 153 -17.29 -17.78 2.69
N SER A 154 -18.46 -17.33 3.13
CA SER A 154 -18.73 -16.82 4.48
C SER A 154 -18.57 -17.85 5.62
N SER A 155 -17.97 -19.02 5.36
CA SER A 155 -17.69 -20.06 6.37
C SER A 155 -16.57 -19.68 7.34
N GLY A 156 -15.87 -18.56 7.10
CA GLY A 156 -14.81 -18.03 7.96
C GLY A 156 -13.43 -18.59 7.63
N GLY A 157 -12.40 -18.13 8.36
CA GLY A 157 -11.01 -18.59 8.22
C GLY A 157 -10.18 -17.88 7.16
N ASP A 158 -10.74 -16.89 6.46
CA ASP A 158 -10.00 -16.10 5.45
C ASP A 158 -8.84 -15.33 6.06
N LEU A 159 -9.04 -14.78 7.26
CA LEU A 159 -7.97 -14.13 8.01
C LEU A 159 -6.85 -15.11 8.35
N ASP A 160 -7.17 -16.31 8.81
CA ASP A 160 -6.15 -17.33 9.14
C ASP A 160 -5.36 -17.74 7.90
N ALA A 161 -6.04 -17.93 6.76
CA ALA A 161 -5.38 -18.21 5.49
C ALA A 161 -4.48 -17.04 5.04
N ALA A 162 -4.94 -15.80 5.18
CA ALA A 162 -4.15 -14.61 4.86
C ALA A 162 -2.93 -14.46 5.77
N VAL A 163 -3.02 -14.79 7.06
CA VAL A 163 -1.87 -14.83 7.97
C VAL A 163 -0.84 -15.88 7.53
N VAL A 164 -1.29 -17.06 7.11
CA VAL A 164 -0.39 -18.10 6.59
C VAL A 164 0.33 -17.63 5.32
N LEU A 165 -0.40 -17.04 4.37
CA LEU A 165 0.20 -16.48 3.16
C LEU A 165 1.17 -15.33 3.46
N ALA A 166 0.81 -14.43 4.38
CA ALA A 166 1.66 -13.31 4.77
C ALA A 166 3.02 -13.78 5.31
N ARG A 167 3.05 -14.85 6.11
CA ARG A 167 4.30 -15.43 6.61
C ARG A 167 5.17 -15.97 5.48
N GLN A 168 4.58 -16.74 4.58
CA GLN A 168 5.31 -17.28 3.43
C GLN A 168 5.87 -16.15 2.55
N ILE A 169 5.06 -15.15 2.22
CA ILE A 169 5.49 -14.03 1.38
C ILE A 169 6.67 -13.28 2.03
N ARG A 170 6.67 -13.14 3.36
CA ARG A 170 7.81 -12.57 4.09
C ARG A 170 9.06 -13.42 3.93
N ASP A 171 8.94 -14.72 4.17
CA ASP A 171 10.05 -15.66 4.07
C ASP A 171 10.65 -15.69 2.65
N ASP A 172 9.80 -15.56 1.62
CA ASP A 172 10.23 -15.55 0.21
C ASP A 172 10.91 -14.23 -0.21
N LEU A 173 10.62 -13.13 0.48
CA LEU A 173 11.12 -11.79 0.14
C LEU A 173 12.32 -11.33 0.99
N GLY A 174 12.51 -11.86 2.21
CA GLY A 174 13.63 -11.52 3.09
C GLY A 174 13.19 -11.06 4.48
#